data_AF-A0A7C3UJ18-F1
#
_entry.id   AF-A0A7C3UJ18-F1
#
_cell.length_a   1.000
_cell.length_b   1.000
_cell.length_c   1.000
_cell.angle_alpha   90.00
_cell.angle_beta   90.00
_cell.angle_gamma   90.00
#
_symmetry.space_group_name_H-M   'P 1'
#
loop_
_entity.id
_entity.type
_entity.pdbx_description
1 polymer ?
#
loop_
_entity_poly.entity_id
_entity_poly.type
_entity_poly.pdbx_seq_one_letter_code
_entity_poly.pdbx_strand_id
1 'polypeptide(L)'
;MFSFPPIINSERTRVTEKTKNLFIDVTGTDRLAVIQVLSILVTNLAERGCKLESVRIKYKKKVETTPDLNERVIEVSKDLVNNLLGLSLEGKEMIRLLRKMGYEAIDYKDKLEVIVPSYRLDILHPVDIVEDVAIAYGYNNFELVNPRVESIGKLDELEKFSDRIRSLMVGFGLQEVIRHVFTNQEDQFDKMEIRRSDVIEVANPVSQEYTCLRVWLLPSLIKVLSANKHVEYPQKLFEVGDVVLPAEGETMSKSVRKLCVVISHSTAGFAEIKSVAEKFLASLGIRYSLRMLEHPSFIDGRACQILIKGKEVGYFGEIHPKVLENWNLEMPVIAFEIELENLLS
;
A
#
# COMPACT_ATOMS: atom_id res chain seq x y z
N MET A 1 47.55 -5.90 1.11
CA MET A 1 46.14 -5.86 0.69
C MET A 1 45.71 -4.40 0.70
N PHE A 2 45.11 -3.89 -0.38
CA PHE A 2 44.67 -2.48 -0.50
C PHE A 2 43.33 -2.27 0.21
N SER A 3 42.39 -3.18 -0.02
CA SER A 3 41.06 -3.18 0.57
C SER A 3 40.54 -4.63 0.63
N PHE A 4 39.51 -4.85 1.43
CA PHE A 4 38.65 -6.03 1.37
C PHE A 4 37.20 -5.57 1.16
N PRO A 5 36.82 -5.20 -0.09
CA PRO A 5 35.47 -4.75 -0.38
C PRO A 5 34.43 -5.85 -0.08
N PRO A 6 33.25 -5.53 0.47
CA PRO A 6 32.76 -4.18 0.82
C PRO A 6 33.06 -3.76 2.28
N ILE A 7 33.94 -4.48 2.99
CA ILE A 7 34.00 -4.47 4.46
C ILE A 7 34.96 -3.40 5.01
N ILE A 8 36.21 -3.36 4.56
CA ILE A 8 37.21 -2.46 5.15
C ILE A 8 38.37 -2.12 4.19
N ASN A 9 38.94 -0.93 4.34
CA ASN A 9 40.15 -0.49 3.65
C ASN A 9 41.39 -0.64 4.54
N SER A 10 42.56 -0.80 3.91
CA SER A 10 43.82 -0.96 4.63
C SER A 10 44.29 0.34 5.31
N GLU A 11 44.77 0.24 6.55
CA GLU A 11 45.35 1.38 7.28
C GLU A 11 46.54 2.01 6.53
N ARG A 12 47.31 1.18 5.81
CA ARG A 12 48.49 1.63 5.05
C ARG A 12 48.13 2.59 3.91
N THR A 13 46.92 2.52 3.38
CA THR A 13 46.44 3.37 2.27
C THR A 13 45.42 4.40 2.73
N ARG A 14 45.38 4.68 4.04
CA ARG A 14 44.50 5.70 4.61
C ARG A 14 44.80 7.07 3.99
N VAL A 15 43.75 7.74 3.51
CA VAL A 15 43.81 9.13 3.07
C VAL A 15 43.90 10.03 4.29
N THR A 16 44.82 11.00 4.27
CA THR A 16 45.04 11.96 5.36
C THR A 16 45.19 13.37 4.79
N GLU A 17 45.26 14.39 5.64
CA GLU A 17 45.49 15.79 5.22
C GLU A 17 46.81 15.99 4.45
N LYS A 18 47.77 15.07 4.61
CA LYS A 18 49.05 15.11 3.90
C LYS A 18 48.99 14.49 2.50
N THR A 19 47.91 13.76 2.19
CA THR A 19 47.76 13.06 0.91
C THR A 19 47.68 14.05 -0.25
N LYS A 20 48.50 13.84 -1.29
CA LYS A 20 48.56 14.71 -2.47
C LYS A 20 47.96 14.10 -3.73
N ASN A 21 48.05 12.77 -3.86
CA ASN A 21 47.52 12.01 -4.99
C ASN A 21 46.56 10.95 -4.46
N LEU A 22 45.44 10.76 -5.15
CA LEU A 22 44.42 9.79 -4.81
C LEU A 22 44.33 8.74 -5.92
N PHE A 23 44.31 7.47 -5.52
CA PHE A 23 43.91 6.37 -6.39
C PHE A 23 42.52 5.92 -5.93
N ILE A 24 41.55 5.93 -6.84
CA ILE A 24 40.16 5.63 -6.54
C ILE A 24 39.81 4.30 -7.18
N ASP A 25 39.44 3.32 -6.36
CA ASP A 25 38.85 2.08 -6.81
C ASP A 25 37.37 2.04 -6.44
N VAL A 26 36.53 1.63 -7.40
CA VAL A 26 35.11 1.39 -7.18
C VAL A 26 34.82 -0.03 -7.63
N THR A 27 34.31 -0.85 -6.71
CA THR A 27 33.99 -2.26 -6.95
C THR A 27 32.53 -2.52 -6.58
N GLY A 28 31.82 -3.28 -7.40
CA GLY A 28 30.43 -3.63 -7.18
C GLY A 28 29.95 -4.70 -8.16
N THR A 29 28.76 -5.24 -7.90
CA THR A 29 28.12 -6.25 -8.76
C THR A 29 27.37 -5.61 -9.93
N ASP A 30 26.98 -4.35 -9.81
CA ASP A 30 26.36 -3.56 -10.87
C ASP A 30 27.38 -2.65 -11.54
N ARG A 31 27.58 -2.82 -12.85
CA ARG A 31 28.57 -2.06 -13.61
C ARG A 31 28.18 -0.60 -13.80
N LEU A 32 26.90 -0.30 -14.01
CA LEU A 32 26.43 1.07 -14.22
C LEU A 32 26.60 1.88 -12.93
N ALA A 33 26.25 1.30 -11.78
CA ALA A 33 26.46 1.92 -10.48
C ALA A 33 27.95 2.17 -10.19
N VAL A 34 28.84 1.22 -10.53
CA VAL A 34 30.29 1.39 -10.37
C VAL A 34 30.82 2.56 -11.20
N ILE A 35 30.42 2.64 -12.48
CA ILE A 35 30.83 3.72 -13.37
C ILE A 35 30.26 5.05 -12.87
N GLN A 36 29.00 5.06 -12.45
CA GLN A 36 28.34 6.25 -11.93
C GLN A 36 29.06 6.83 -10.72
N VAL A 37 29.32 6.00 -9.71
CA VAL A 37 30.02 6.42 -8.51
C VAL A 37 31.43 6.93 -8.85
N LEU A 38 32.15 6.23 -9.74
CA LEU A 38 33.46 6.67 -10.17
C LEU A 38 33.39 8.03 -10.88
N SER A 39 32.50 8.21 -11.85
CA SER A 39 32.32 9.45 -12.60
C SER A 39 31.94 10.61 -11.68
N ILE A 40 31.02 10.41 -10.73
CA ILE A 40 30.63 11.44 -9.75
C ILE A 40 31.82 11.81 -8.85
N LEU A 41 32.55 10.84 -8.32
CA LEU A 41 33.68 11.10 -7.42
C LEU A 41 34.80 11.86 -8.13
N VAL A 42 35.18 11.44 -9.34
CA VAL A 42 36.28 12.07 -10.08
C VAL A 42 35.89 13.45 -10.60
N THR A 43 34.67 13.66 -11.12
CA THR A 43 34.24 15.00 -11.57
C THR A 43 34.18 15.98 -10.39
N ASN A 44 33.68 15.54 -9.24
CA ASN A 44 33.61 16.37 -8.04
C ASN A 44 35.00 16.72 -7.47
N LEU A 45 36.00 15.83 -7.62
CA LEU A 45 37.40 16.16 -7.31
C LEU A 45 38.02 17.12 -8.33
N ALA A 46 37.69 16.95 -9.61
CA ALA A 46 38.15 17.84 -10.68
C ALA A 46 37.64 19.28 -10.48
N GLU A 47 36.37 19.45 -10.11
CA GLU A 47 35.78 20.76 -9.75
C GLU A 47 36.52 21.44 -8.59
N ARG A 48 37.09 20.67 -7.66
CA ARG A 48 37.93 21.19 -6.57
C ARG A 48 39.38 21.46 -6.96
N GLY A 49 39.72 21.36 -8.25
CA GLY A 49 41.05 21.64 -8.78
C GLY A 49 41.99 20.44 -8.84
N CYS A 50 41.50 19.20 -8.63
CA CYS A 50 42.32 18.02 -8.84
C CYS A 50 42.54 17.75 -10.33
N LYS A 51 43.75 17.34 -10.70
CA LYS A 51 44.02 16.85 -12.06
C LYS A 51 43.63 15.38 -12.15
N LEU A 52 42.79 15.04 -13.14
CA LEU A 52 42.39 13.67 -13.38
C LEU A 52 43.43 12.91 -14.22
N GLU A 53 43.72 11.69 -13.80
CA GLU A 53 44.54 10.74 -14.56
C GLU A 53 43.75 9.45 -14.79
N SER A 54 43.83 8.92 -16.01
CA SER A 54 43.09 7.70 -16.37
C SER A 54 43.87 6.44 -16.03
N VAL A 55 43.14 5.40 -15.64
CA VAL A 55 43.69 4.08 -15.31
C VAL A 55 43.23 3.07 -16.36
N ARG A 56 44.14 2.23 -16.83
CA ARG A 56 43.83 1.12 -17.75
C ARG A 56 43.56 -0.15 -16.96
N ILE A 57 42.34 -0.66 -17.06
CA ILE A 57 41.90 -1.89 -16.39
C ILE A 57 41.90 -3.04 -17.41
N LYS A 58 42.67 -4.08 -17.14
CA LYS A 58 42.74 -5.30 -17.97
C LYS A 58 41.88 -6.41 -17.38
N TYR A 59 40.73 -6.66 -17.99
CA TYR A 59 39.90 -7.82 -17.73
C TYR A 59 40.35 -9.02 -18.58
N LYS A 60 39.80 -10.21 -18.30
CA LYS A 60 40.10 -11.44 -19.06
C LYS A 60 39.86 -11.31 -20.57
N LYS A 61 38.82 -10.57 -20.98
CA LYS A 61 38.38 -10.45 -22.38
C LYS A 61 38.39 -9.02 -22.95
N LYS A 62 38.68 -8.02 -22.12
CA LYS A 62 38.65 -6.60 -22.53
C LYS A 62 39.66 -5.78 -21.77
N VAL A 63 40.08 -4.68 -22.37
CA VAL A 63 40.85 -3.63 -21.72
C VAL A 63 40.00 -2.36 -21.82
N GLU A 64 39.81 -1.67 -20.70
CA GLU A 64 39.10 -0.38 -20.68
C GLU A 64 39.94 0.67 -19.96
N THR A 65 39.71 1.93 -20.30
CA THR A 65 40.34 3.08 -19.68
C THR A 65 39.27 3.83 -18.90
N THR A 66 39.52 4.09 -17.62
CA THR A 66 38.57 4.72 -16.70
C THR A 66 39.18 5.96 -16.04
N PRO A 67 38.39 6.96 -15.61
CA PRO A 67 36.94 7.07 -15.81
C PRO A 67 36.59 7.34 -17.29
N ASP A 68 35.43 6.83 -17.73
CA ASP A 68 34.84 7.21 -19.02
C ASP A 68 33.95 8.44 -18.78
N LEU A 69 34.42 9.60 -19.25
CA LEU A 69 33.73 10.88 -19.06
C LEU A 69 33.13 11.41 -20.36
N ASN A 70 32.91 10.53 -21.35
CA ASN A 70 32.28 10.92 -22.61
C ASN A 70 30.87 11.48 -22.37
N GLU A 71 30.59 12.63 -22.97
CA GLU A 71 29.29 13.28 -22.93
C GLU A 71 28.31 12.53 -23.85
N ARG A 72 27.03 12.55 -23.47
CA ARG A 72 25.96 11.95 -24.26
C ARG A 72 25.13 13.06 -24.88
N VAL A 73 24.81 12.94 -26.17
CA VAL A 73 23.88 13.87 -26.83
C VAL A 73 22.50 13.25 -26.85
N ILE A 74 21.52 13.96 -26.30
CA ILE A 74 20.11 13.59 -26.36
C ILE A 74 19.37 14.64 -27.16
N GLU A 75 18.59 14.18 -28.13
CA GLU A 75 17.73 15.04 -28.93
C GLU A 75 16.37 15.21 -28.24
N VAL A 76 15.94 16.45 -28.07
CA VAL A 76 14.63 16.78 -27.46
C VAL A 76 13.86 17.68 -28.40
N SER A 77 12.64 17.28 -28.78
CA SER A 77 11.75 18.12 -29.58
C SER A 77 11.29 19.34 -28.78
N LYS A 78 11.28 20.52 -29.40
CA LYS A 78 10.76 21.75 -28.78
C LYS A 78 9.26 21.65 -28.51
N ASP A 79 8.53 21.00 -29.42
CA ASP A 79 7.10 20.76 -29.27
C ASP A 79 6.82 19.84 -28.07
N LEU A 80 7.66 18.82 -27.85
CA LEU A 80 7.54 17.95 -26.68
C LEU A 80 7.66 18.75 -25.37
N VAL A 81 8.66 19.63 -25.27
CA VAL A 81 8.87 20.49 -24.10
C VAL A 81 7.63 21.35 -23.85
N ASN A 82 7.18 22.07 -24.87
CA ASN A 82 6.06 23.00 -24.75
C ASN A 82 4.74 22.28 -24.45
N ASN A 83 4.47 21.14 -25.10
CA ASN A 83 3.24 20.37 -24.88
C ASN A 83 3.15 19.77 -23.48
N LEU A 84 4.25 19.20 -22.96
CA LEU A 84 4.26 18.62 -21.61
C LEU A 84 4.21 19.69 -20.52
N LEU A 85 4.86 20.83 -20.74
CA LEU A 85 4.92 21.92 -19.77
C LEU A 85 3.72 22.88 -19.87
N GLY A 86 2.95 22.84 -20.96
CA GLY A 86 1.90 23.82 -21.20
C GLY A 86 2.44 25.24 -21.41
N LEU A 87 3.66 25.35 -21.94
CA LEU A 87 4.34 26.62 -22.20
C LEU A 87 4.51 26.86 -23.71
N SER A 88 4.91 28.08 -24.07
CA SER A 88 5.24 28.47 -25.44
C SER A 88 6.65 29.06 -25.48
N LEU A 89 7.64 28.30 -24.99
CA LEU A 89 9.03 28.73 -24.93
C LEU A 89 9.67 28.72 -26.32
N GLU A 90 10.50 29.71 -26.60
CA GLU A 90 11.39 29.68 -27.77
C GLU A 90 12.65 28.84 -27.48
N GLY A 91 13.30 28.31 -28.53
CA GLY A 91 14.52 27.49 -28.38
C GLY A 91 15.64 28.19 -27.61
N LYS A 92 15.79 29.51 -27.77
CA LYS A 92 16.76 30.32 -27.00
C LYS A 92 16.44 30.36 -25.50
N GLU A 93 15.16 30.41 -25.14
CA GLU A 93 14.72 30.40 -23.76
C GLU A 93 14.94 29.04 -23.13
N MET A 94 14.60 27.97 -23.85
CA MET A 94 14.87 26.59 -23.42
C MET A 94 16.36 26.37 -23.17
N ILE A 95 17.24 26.80 -24.06
CA ILE A 95 18.71 26.70 -23.87
C ILE A 95 19.15 27.48 -22.63
N ARG A 96 18.59 28.67 -22.39
CA ARG A 96 18.92 29.46 -21.18
C ARG A 96 18.51 28.72 -19.90
N LEU A 97 17.36 28.05 -19.91
CA LEU A 97 16.87 27.25 -18.78
C LEU A 97 17.75 26.01 -18.57
N LEU A 98 18.03 25.26 -19.64
CA LEU A 98 18.92 24.10 -19.60
C LEU A 98 20.33 24.44 -19.11
N ARG A 99 20.87 25.61 -19.48
CA ARG A 99 22.15 26.09 -18.94
C ARG A 99 22.13 26.30 -17.44
N LYS A 100 21.01 26.75 -16.84
CA LYS A 100 20.88 26.85 -15.37
C LYS A 100 20.96 25.48 -14.70
N MET A 101 20.60 24.41 -15.41
CA MET A 101 20.65 23.02 -14.95
C MET A 101 21.95 22.30 -15.32
N GLY A 102 22.95 23.02 -15.85
CA GLY A 102 24.27 22.49 -16.14
C GLY A 102 24.40 21.79 -17.50
N TYR A 103 23.46 21.99 -18.42
CA TYR A 103 23.58 21.49 -19.79
C TYR A 103 24.19 22.51 -20.74
N GLU A 104 24.91 21.99 -21.72
CA GLU A 104 25.07 22.67 -23.00
C GLU A 104 24.02 22.16 -23.98
N ALA A 105 23.50 23.04 -24.84
CA ALA A 105 22.48 22.67 -25.81
C ALA A 105 22.62 23.50 -27.08
N ILE A 106 22.40 22.85 -28.23
CA ILE A 106 22.46 23.44 -29.56
C ILE A 106 21.04 23.46 -30.13
N ASP A 107 20.63 24.62 -30.63
CA ASP A 107 19.35 24.76 -31.34
C ASP A 107 19.49 24.22 -32.77
N TYR A 108 18.69 23.21 -33.13
CA TYR A 108 18.66 22.64 -34.47
C TYR A 108 17.22 22.40 -34.94
N LYS A 109 16.74 23.24 -35.87
CA LYS A 109 15.39 23.14 -36.48
C LYS A 109 14.28 23.09 -35.42
N ASP A 110 13.59 21.95 -35.31
CA ASP A 110 12.46 21.66 -34.42
C ASP A 110 12.89 20.96 -33.11
N LYS A 111 14.19 20.73 -32.92
CA LYS A 111 14.77 20.06 -31.74
C LYS A 111 15.92 20.84 -31.10
N LEU A 112 16.27 20.42 -29.90
CA LEU A 112 17.48 20.79 -29.19
C LEU A 112 18.37 19.55 -29.08
N GLU A 113 19.64 19.70 -29.44
CA GLU A 113 20.67 18.70 -29.15
C GLU A 113 21.30 19.06 -27.80
N VAL A 114 20.94 18.30 -26.77
CA VAL A 114 21.34 18.55 -25.38
C VAL A 114 22.51 17.66 -25.03
N ILE A 115 23.62 18.29 -24.66
CA ILE A 115 24.86 17.62 -24.25
C ILE A 115 24.72 17.36 -22.76
N VAL A 116 24.49 16.09 -22.42
CA VAL A 116 24.33 15.58 -21.07
C VAL A 116 25.71 15.27 -20.50
N PRO A 117 26.12 15.95 -19.41
CA PRO A 117 27.40 15.68 -18.75
C PRO A 117 27.49 14.23 -18.28
N SER A 118 28.69 13.66 -18.29
CA SER A 118 28.92 12.25 -17.94
C SER A 118 28.58 11.89 -16.49
N TYR A 119 28.45 12.88 -15.59
CA TYR A 119 27.98 12.69 -14.23
C TYR A 119 26.44 12.70 -14.08
N ARG A 120 25.69 13.15 -15.09
CA ARG A 120 24.21 13.14 -15.14
C ARG A 120 23.71 11.82 -15.74
N LEU A 121 23.77 10.77 -14.94
CA LEU A 121 23.33 9.42 -15.32
C LEU A 121 21.86 9.15 -15.01
N ASP A 122 21.24 10.03 -14.24
CA ASP A 122 19.80 10.14 -14.02
C ASP A 122 19.03 10.45 -15.32
N ILE A 123 19.69 11.09 -16.29
CA ILE A 123 19.09 11.42 -17.59
C ILE A 123 19.13 10.20 -18.50
N LEU A 124 17.95 9.61 -18.71
CA LEU A 124 17.73 8.39 -19.49
C LEU A 124 16.78 8.62 -20.67
N HIS A 125 15.94 9.64 -20.60
CA HIS A 125 14.90 9.94 -21.58
C HIS A 125 14.80 11.45 -21.83
N PRO A 126 14.38 11.91 -23.03
CA PRO A 126 14.12 13.32 -23.31
C PRO A 126 13.20 14.03 -22.30
N VAL A 127 12.32 13.28 -21.64
CA VAL A 127 11.40 13.82 -20.60
C VAL A 127 12.15 14.28 -19.36
N ASP A 128 13.28 13.66 -19.00
CA ASP A 128 14.09 14.10 -17.85
C ASP A 128 14.71 15.49 -18.13
N ILE A 129 14.99 15.79 -19.41
CA ILE A 129 15.43 17.11 -19.85
C ILE A 129 14.25 18.12 -19.79
N VAL A 130 13.03 17.68 -20.13
CA VAL A 130 11.82 18.51 -19.98
C VAL A 130 11.58 18.85 -18.51
N GLU A 131 11.79 17.91 -17.59
CA GLU A 131 11.76 18.14 -16.14
C GLU A 131 12.76 19.22 -15.73
N ASP A 132 14.01 19.14 -16.19
CA ASP A 132 15.02 20.15 -15.89
C ASP A 132 14.67 21.54 -16.46
N VAL A 133 14.02 21.60 -17.63
CA VAL A 133 13.44 22.86 -18.13
C VAL A 133 12.39 23.39 -17.17
N ALA A 134 11.50 22.53 -16.65
CA ALA A 134 10.46 22.92 -15.68
C ALA A 134 11.05 23.44 -14.36
N ILE A 135 12.06 22.75 -13.82
CA ILE A 135 12.77 23.15 -12.60
C ILE A 135 13.42 24.52 -12.79
N ALA A 136 14.15 24.72 -13.88
CA ALA A 136 14.81 25.99 -14.18
C ALA A 136 13.83 27.13 -14.48
N TYR A 137 12.66 26.81 -15.06
CA TYR A 137 11.57 27.75 -15.27
C TYR A 137 10.96 28.16 -13.92
N GLY A 138 10.86 27.21 -12.99
CA GLY A 138 10.31 27.40 -11.66
C GLY A 138 8.82 27.05 -11.62
N TYR A 139 8.46 26.04 -10.82
CA TYR A 139 7.09 25.49 -10.76
C TYR A 139 6.02 26.54 -10.39
N ASN A 140 6.40 27.59 -9.66
CA ASN A 140 5.47 28.65 -9.26
C ASN A 140 5.11 29.62 -10.41
N ASN A 141 5.80 29.55 -11.54
CA ASN A 141 5.55 30.40 -12.70
C ASN A 141 4.53 29.79 -13.67
N PHE A 142 4.12 28.54 -13.47
CA PHE A 142 3.11 27.90 -14.32
C PHE A 142 1.71 28.41 -13.98
N GLU A 143 0.93 28.71 -15.01
CA GLU A 143 -0.49 28.98 -14.85
C GLU A 143 -1.24 27.68 -14.53
N LEU A 144 -2.03 27.70 -13.46
CA LEU A 144 -2.86 26.56 -13.09
C LEU A 144 -4.04 26.45 -14.07
N VAL A 145 -4.05 25.38 -14.85
CA VAL A 145 -5.13 25.07 -15.80
C VAL A 145 -5.92 23.88 -15.29
N ASN A 146 -7.25 24.00 -15.27
CA ASN A 146 -8.10 22.85 -14.98
C ASN A 146 -8.02 21.84 -16.12
N PRO A 147 -7.79 20.55 -15.83
CA PRO A 147 -7.77 19.53 -16.86
C PRO A 147 -9.15 19.47 -17.54
N ARG A 148 -9.16 19.42 -18.86
CA ARG A 148 -10.39 19.31 -19.66
C ARG A 148 -10.88 17.86 -19.68
N VAL A 149 -11.30 17.37 -18.52
CA VAL A 149 -11.86 16.02 -18.37
C VAL A 149 -13.36 16.15 -18.16
N GLU A 150 -14.14 15.87 -19.21
CA GLU A 150 -15.59 15.80 -19.12
C GLU A 150 -16.00 14.42 -18.62
N SER A 151 -16.16 14.27 -17.30
CA SER A 151 -16.63 13.03 -16.70
C SER A 151 -17.54 13.31 -15.49
N ILE A 152 -18.43 12.37 -15.21
CA ILE A 152 -19.28 12.40 -14.02
C ILE A 152 -18.78 11.32 -13.08
N GLY A 153 -18.29 11.74 -11.91
CA GLY A 153 -17.92 10.81 -10.84
C GLY A 153 -19.15 10.11 -10.28
N LYS A 154 -19.08 8.80 -10.09
CA LYS A 154 -20.08 8.02 -9.37
C LYS A 154 -19.38 7.13 -8.35
N LEU A 155 -19.99 7.00 -7.17
CA LEU A 155 -19.57 5.98 -6.21
C LEU A 155 -19.89 4.59 -6.76
N ASP A 156 -19.06 3.62 -6.38
CA ASP A 156 -19.34 2.21 -6.60
C ASP A 156 -20.65 1.81 -5.89
N GLU A 157 -21.43 0.92 -6.50
CA GLU A 157 -22.75 0.54 -5.98
C GLU A 157 -22.64 -0.20 -4.64
N LEU A 158 -21.58 -1.00 -4.43
CA LEU A 158 -21.33 -1.66 -3.15
C LEU A 158 -21.01 -0.64 -2.05
N GLU A 159 -20.29 0.44 -2.36
CA GLU A 159 -19.99 1.49 -1.39
C GLU A 159 -21.27 2.27 -1.02
N LYS A 160 -22.06 2.68 -2.00
CA LYS A 160 -23.36 3.33 -1.75
C LYS A 160 -24.26 2.47 -0.88
N PHE A 161 -24.29 1.16 -1.14
CA PHE A 161 -25.06 0.21 -0.35
C PHE A 161 -24.50 0.05 1.07
N SER A 162 -23.18 -0.02 1.21
CA SER A 162 -22.49 -0.08 2.51
C SER A 162 -22.81 1.14 3.38
N ASP A 163 -22.78 2.35 2.82
CA ASP A 163 -23.10 3.59 3.54
C ASP A 163 -24.56 3.65 4.00
N ARG A 164 -25.49 3.13 3.20
CA ARG A 164 -26.89 2.98 3.60
C ARG A 164 -27.04 2.02 4.77
N ILE A 165 -26.29 0.91 4.77
CA ILE A 165 -26.28 -0.07 5.86
C ILE A 165 -25.69 0.53 7.13
N ARG A 166 -24.58 1.27 7.05
CA ARG A 166 -24.01 2.00 8.20
C ARG A 166 -25.05 2.92 8.83
N SER A 167 -25.72 3.72 7.99
CA SER A 167 -26.79 4.63 8.44
C SER A 167 -27.95 3.88 9.11
N LEU A 168 -28.33 2.71 8.58
CA LEU A 168 -29.37 1.86 9.16
C LEU A 168 -28.98 1.31 10.53
N MET A 169 -27.74 0.82 10.69
CA MET A 169 -27.24 0.28 11.96
C MET A 169 -27.12 1.36 13.03
N VAL A 170 -26.68 2.57 12.66
CA VAL A 170 -26.73 3.75 13.55
C VAL A 170 -28.17 4.05 13.96
N GLY A 171 -29.13 3.98 13.04
CA GLY A 171 -30.56 4.13 13.32
C GLY A 171 -31.12 3.07 14.28
N PHE A 172 -30.53 1.87 14.33
CA PHE A 172 -30.86 0.82 15.29
C PHE A 172 -30.20 1.05 16.67
N GLY A 173 -29.44 2.13 16.84
CA GLY A 173 -28.75 2.49 18.07
C GLY A 173 -27.45 1.73 18.30
N LEU A 174 -26.83 1.22 17.24
CA LEU A 174 -25.50 0.59 17.32
C LEU A 174 -24.41 1.60 16.99
N GLN A 175 -23.23 1.39 17.59
CA GLN A 175 -22.03 2.18 17.35
C GLN A 175 -21.13 1.48 16.36
N GLU A 176 -20.73 2.18 15.28
CA GLU A 176 -19.77 1.64 14.33
C GLU A 176 -18.37 1.62 14.96
N VAL A 177 -17.63 0.54 14.72
CA VAL A 177 -16.21 0.42 15.03
C VAL A 177 -15.45 -0.01 13.76
N ILE A 178 -14.20 0.43 13.65
CA ILE A 178 -13.34 0.10 12.51
C ILE A 178 -12.12 -0.65 13.05
N ARG A 179 -11.89 -1.87 12.56
CA ARG A 179 -10.75 -2.69 12.95
C ARG A 179 -9.81 -2.94 11.78
N HIS A 180 -8.55 -3.22 12.11
CA HIS A 180 -7.58 -3.66 11.11
C HIS A 180 -8.02 -4.98 10.47
N VAL A 181 -7.78 -5.11 9.17
CA VAL A 181 -7.98 -6.37 8.44
C VAL A 181 -6.93 -7.41 8.87
N PHE A 182 -5.76 -6.96 9.31
CA PHE A 182 -4.72 -7.82 9.87
C PHE A 182 -5.09 -8.30 11.28
N THR A 183 -4.84 -9.57 11.50
CA THR A 183 -5.13 -10.31 12.73
C THR A 183 -4.19 -11.52 12.82
N ASN A 184 -4.52 -12.49 13.67
CA ASN A 184 -3.80 -13.72 13.85
C ASN A 184 -4.77 -14.92 13.87
N GLN A 185 -4.24 -16.12 13.64
CA GLN A 185 -5.05 -17.33 13.59
C GLN A 185 -5.63 -17.72 14.97
N GLU A 186 -4.97 -17.35 16.07
CA GLU A 186 -5.47 -17.62 17.43
C GLU A 186 -6.80 -16.89 17.68
N ASP A 187 -6.86 -15.60 17.35
CA ASP A 187 -8.07 -14.78 17.47
C ASP A 187 -9.14 -15.23 16.46
N GLN A 188 -8.76 -15.58 15.22
CA GLN A 188 -9.74 -15.97 14.20
C GLN A 188 -10.37 -17.34 14.43
N PHE A 189 -9.63 -18.28 15.03
CA PHE A 189 -10.05 -19.68 15.12
C PHE A 189 -10.01 -20.23 16.54
N ASP A 190 -8.84 -20.21 17.18
CA ASP A 190 -8.62 -20.94 18.44
C ASP A 190 -9.51 -20.40 19.57
N LYS A 191 -9.54 -19.07 19.78
CA LYS A 191 -10.42 -18.45 20.79
C LYS A 191 -11.91 -18.57 20.46
N MET A 192 -12.21 -18.83 19.19
CA MET A 192 -13.56 -19.01 18.67
C MET A 192 -14.01 -20.48 18.71
N GLU A 193 -13.19 -21.39 19.24
CA GLU A 193 -13.46 -22.83 19.33
C GLU A 193 -13.69 -23.52 17.97
N ILE A 194 -13.14 -22.95 16.89
CA ILE A 194 -13.22 -23.54 15.56
C ILE A 194 -11.86 -24.04 15.09
N ARG A 195 -11.88 -25.10 14.28
CA ARG A 195 -10.66 -25.60 13.64
C ARG A 195 -10.11 -24.55 12.70
N ARG A 196 -8.80 -24.30 12.77
CA ARG A 196 -8.08 -23.44 11.81
C ARG A 196 -8.36 -23.87 10.38
N SER A 197 -8.61 -22.88 9.52
CA SER A 197 -8.76 -23.03 8.08
C SER A 197 -7.67 -22.25 7.34
N ASP A 198 -7.64 -22.39 6.02
CA ASP A 198 -6.74 -21.60 5.18
C ASP A 198 -7.02 -20.10 5.33
N VAL A 199 -5.95 -19.32 5.40
CA VAL A 199 -5.95 -17.86 5.50
C VAL A 199 -4.85 -17.27 4.62
N ILE A 200 -4.96 -15.98 4.30
CA ILE A 200 -3.86 -15.25 3.67
C ILE A 200 -2.88 -14.79 4.76
N GLU A 201 -1.67 -15.30 4.73
CA GLU A 201 -0.61 -15.03 5.72
C GLU A 201 0.32 -13.89 5.29
N VAL A 202 0.82 -13.16 6.27
CA VAL A 202 1.86 -12.14 6.08
C VAL A 202 3.22 -12.79 6.22
N ALA A 203 4.03 -12.77 5.16
CA ALA A 203 5.32 -13.49 5.14
C ALA A 203 6.32 -13.00 6.20
N ASN A 204 6.38 -11.69 6.45
CA ASN A 204 7.28 -11.07 7.43
C ASN A 204 6.47 -10.15 8.34
N PRO A 205 5.70 -10.70 9.29
CA PRO A 205 4.81 -9.90 10.13
C PRO A 205 5.62 -9.05 11.11
N VAL A 206 5.21 -7.79 11.30
CA VAL A 206 5.85 -6.86 12.24
C VAL A 206 5.55 -7.19 13.70
N SER A 207 4.48 -7.96 13.96
CA SER A 207 4.08 -8.42 15.29
C SER A 207 3.29 -9.74 15.20
N GLN A 208 3.19 -10.46 16.32
CA GLN A 208 2.37 -11.67 16.42
C GLN A 208 0.85 -11.39 16.31
N GLU A 209 0.43 -10.13 16.45
CA GLU A 209 -0.98 -9.76 16.31
C GLU A 209 -1.44 -9.69 14.85
N TYR A 210 -0.50 -9.56 13.90
CA TYR A 210 -0.76 -9.25 12.49
C TYR A 210 -0.12 -10.27 11.54
N THR A 211 -0.31 -11.55 11.83
CA THR A 211 0.26 -12.67 11.06
C THR A 211 -0.58 -13.08 9.85
N CYS A 212 -1.88 -12.75 9.81
CA CYS A 212 -2.77 -13.09 8.69
C CYS A 212 -3.88 -12.05 8.50
N LEU A 213 -4.64 -12.17 7.41
CA LEU A 213 -5.85 -11.38 7.18
C LEU A 213 -7.08 -12.08 7.80
N ARG A 214 -8.05 -11.29 8.23
CA ARG A 214 -9.31 -11.80 8.80
C ARG A 214 -10.22 -12.43 7.72
N VAL A 215 -10.85 -13.55 8.07
CA VAL A 215 -11.81 -14.29 7.21
C VAL A 215 -13.28 -14.01 7.59
N TRP A 216 -13.48 -13.43 8.77
CA TRP A 216 -14.77 -13.00 9.33
C TRP A 216 -14.54 -11.85 10.33
N LEU A 217 -15.58 -11.04 10.54
CA LEU A 217 -15.49 -9.81 11.34
C LEU A 217 -15.72 -10.09 12.83
N LEU A 218 -16.55 -11.08 13.13
CA LEU A 218 -16.98 -11.40 14.50
C LEU A 218 -15.85 -11.43 15.54
N PRO A 219 -14.70 -12.13 15.34
CA PRO A 219 -13.67 -12.17 16.36
C PRO A 219 -13.03 -10.79 16.61
N SER A 220 -12.98 -9.95 15.57
CA SER A 220 -12.48 -8.58 15.69
C SER A 220 -13.36 -7.72 16.60
N LEU A 221 -14.69 -7.92 16.51
CA LEU A 221 -15.66 -7.24 17.36
C LEU A 221 -15.67 -7.79 18.80
N ILE A 222 -15.56 -9.11 18.97
CA ILE A 222 -15.42 -9.73 20.30
C ILE A 222 -14.15 -9.21 21.00
N LYS A 223 -13.05 -9.05 20.26
CA LYS A 223 -11.82 -8.42 20.78
C LYS A 223 -12.05 -6.98 21.26
N VAL A 224 -12.95 -6.21 20.61
CA VAL A 224 -13.33 -4.87 21.10
C VAL A 224 -14.06 -4.99 22.44
N LEU A 225 -15.07 -5.86 22.54
CA LEU A 225 -15.80 -6.08 23.79
C LEU A 225 -14.84 -6.49 24.91
N SER A 226 -13.91 -7.41 24.63
CA SER A 226 -12.91 -7.90 25.60
C SER A 226 -12.03 -6.76 26.14
N ALA A 227 -11.54 -5.89 25.26
CA ALA A 227 -10.76 -4.72 25.65
C ALA A 227 -11.57 -3.65 26.41
N ASN A 228 -12.90 -3.63 26.22
CA ASN A 228 -13.80 -2.63 26.77
C ASN A 228 -14.76 -3.18 27.84
N LYS A 229 -14.43 -4.30 28.49
CA LYS A 229 -15.28 -4.88 29.57
C LYS A 229 -15.53 -3.95 30.76
N HIS A 230 -14.75 -2.89 30.90
CA HIS A 230 -14.87 -1.87 31.95
C HIS A 230 -15.83 -0.73 31.57
N VAL A 231 -16.28 -0.68 30.31
CA VAL A 231 -17.23 0.32 29.80
C VAL A 231 -18.66 -0.13 30.10
N GLU A 232 -19.54 0.84 30.34
CA GLU A 232 -20.94 0.61 30.69
C GLU A 232 -21.69 -0.23 29.65
N TYR A 233 -22.57 -1.11 30.14
CA TYR A 233 -23.49 -1.93 29.33
C TYR A 233 -24.85 -1.22 29.19
N PRO A 234 -25.60 -1.43 28.09
CA PRO A 234 -25.33 -2.37 27.01
C PRO A 234 -24.31 -1.86 25.99
N GLN A 235 -23.43 -2.75 25.55
CA GLN A 235 -22.50 -2.48 24.46
C GLN A 235 -23.09 -3.02 23.15
N LYS A 236 -23.34 -2.13 22.18
CA LYS A 236 -23.95 -2.45 20.89
C LYS A 236 -23.07 -1.96 19.76
N LEU A 237 -22.29 -2.86 19.18
CA LEU A 237 -21.26 -2.52 18.20
C LEU A 237 -21.58 -3.16 16.85
N PHE A 238 -21.17 -2.50 15.79
CA PHE A 238 -21.18 -3.08 14.45
C PHE A 238 -19.97 -2.64 13.63
N GLU A 239 -19.67 -3.39 12.58
CA GLU A 239 -18.68 -3.03 11.56
C GLU A 239 -19.21 -3.42 10.19
N VAL A 240 -19.07 -2.51 9.22
CA VAL A 240 -19.17 -2.82 7.78
C VAL A 240 -17.77 -2.81 7.20
N GLY A 241 -17.22 -3.98 6.92
CA GLY A 241 -15.82 -4.12 6.56
C GLY A 241 -15.52 -5.34 5.71
N ASP A 242 -14.33 -5.32 5.12
CA ASP A 242 -13.88 -6.39 4.23
C ASP A 242 -13.18 -7.51 5.01
N VAL A 243 -13.40 -8.73 4.55
CA VAL A 243 -12.67 -9.93 4.94
C VAL A 243 -11.98 -10.49 3.70
N VAL A 244 -10.88 -11.21 3.87
CA VAL A 244 -10.12 -11.76 2.74
C VAL A 244 -10.08 -13.27 2.84
N LEU A 245 -10.67 -13.92 1.86
CA LEU A 245 -10.79 -15.38 1.77
C LEU A 245 -9.81 -15.92 0.74
N PRO A 246 -9.20 -17.09 0.95
CA PRO A 246 -8.49 -17.82 -0.09
C PRO A 246 -9.44 -18.10 -1.28
N ALA A 247 -8.97 -17.83 -2.50
CA ALA A 247 -9.74 -18.05 -3.71
C ALA A 247 -8.81 -18.37 -4.89
N GLU A 248 -9.34 -18.98 -5.95
CA GLU A 248 -8.58 -19.14 -7.20
C GLU A 248 -8.45 -17.79 -7.93
N GLY A 249 -7.29 -17.55 -8.56
CA GLY A 249 -7.04 -16.33 -9.34
C GLY A 249 -5.58 -15.89 -9.27
N GLU A 250 -5.25 -14.75 -9.90
CA GLU A 250 -3.89 -14.20 -9.92
C GLU A 250 -3.37 -13.88 -8.51
N THR A 251 -4.23 -13.33 -7.65
CA THR A 251 -3.89 -12.94 -6.27
C THR A 251 -4.15 -14.03 -5.23
N MET A 252 -4.67 -15.19 -5.64
CA MET A 252 -5.05 -16.31 -4.78
C MET A 252 -5.96 -15.93 -3.58
N SER A 253 -6.71 -14.83 -3.71
CA SER A 253 -7.50 -14.24 -2.63
C SER A 253 -8.70 -13.47 -3.18
N LYS A 254 -9.78 -13.42 -2.41
CA LYS A 254 -10.98 -12.64 -2.70
C LYS A 254 -11.37 -11.81 -1.47
N SER A 255 -11.52 -10.50 -1.65
CA SER A 255 -12.16 -9.64 -0.66
C SER A 255 -13.67 -9.79 -0.71
N VAL A 256 -14.29 -9.90 0.46
CA VAL A 256 -15.75 -10.00 0.61
C VAL A 256 -16.21 -8.99 1.65
N ARG A 257 -17.17 -8.14 1.28
CA ARG A 257 -17.72 -7.16 2.23
C ARG A 257 -18.79 -7.75 3.12
N LYS A 258 -18.66 -7.56 4.43
CA LYS A 258 -19.61 -8.07 5.43
C LYS A 258 -20.09 -6.97 6.37
N LEU A 259 -21.28 -7.16 6.92
CA LEU A 259 -21.77 -6.49 8.12
C LEU A 259 -21.64 -7.48 9.28
N CYS A 260 -21.09 -7.05 10.40
CA CYS A 260 -21.16 -7.79 11.65
C CYS A 260 -21.66 -6.89 12.77
N VAL A 261 -22.45 -7.47 13.66
CA VAL A 261 -23.07 -6.85 14.83
C VAL A 261 -22.77 -7.71 16.04
N VAL A 262 -22.36 -7.09 17.15
CA VAL A 262 -22.29 -7.72 18.47
C VAL A 262 -23.02 -6.88 19.50
N ILE A 263 -23.77 -7.54 20.37
CA ILE A 263 -24.48 -6.91 21.49
C ILE A 263 -24.13 -7.67 22.76
N SER A 264 -23.77 -6.94 23.81
CA SER A 264 -23.44 -7.51 25.12
C SER A 264 -24.10 -6.76 26.26
N HIS A 265 -24.76 -7.51 27.15
CA HIS A 265 -25.32 -7.10 28.44
C HIS A 265 -25.87 -8.33 29.17
N SER A 266 -26.25 -8.16 30.44
CA SER A 266 -26.68 -9.25 31.34
C SER A 266 -27.87 -10.09 30.86
N THR A 267 -28.70 -9.53 29.99
CA THR A 267 -29.92 -10.18 29.45
C THR A 267 -29.86 -10.39 27.94
N ALA A 268 -28.69 -10.25 27.32
CA ALA A 268 -28.55 -10.44 25.88
C ALA A 268 -28.88 -11.90 25.53
N GLY A 269 -29.77 -12.10 24.55
CA GLY A 269 -30.28 -13.43 24.21
C GLY A 269 -30.75 -13.55 22.77
N PHE A 270 -31.04 -14.77 22.35
CA PHE A 270 -31.33 -15.15 20.97
C PHE A 270 -32.46 -14.35 20.33
N ALA A 271 -33.54 -14.07 21.09
CA ALA A 271 -34.68 -13.31 20.58
C ALA A 271 -34.32 -11.87 20.18
N GLU A 272 -33.36 -11.25 20.88
CA GLU A 272 -32.91 -9.89 20.58
C GLU A 272 -32.11 -9.85 19.28
N ILE A 273 -31.11 -10.73 19.13
CA ILE A 273 -30.29 -10.75 17.91
C ILE A 273 -31.10 -11.20 16.69
N LYS A 274 -32.05 -12.13 16.88
CA LYS A 274 -33.03 -12.47 15.86
C LYS A 274 -33.81 -11.23 15.44
N SER A 275 -34.33 -10.45 16.38
CA SER A 275 -35.06 -9.21 16.06
C SER A 275 -34.21 -8.22 15.26
N VAL A 276 -32.92 -8.06 15.61
CA VAL A 276 -31.99 -7.18 14.88
C VAL A 276 -31.77 -7.68 13.44
N ALA A 277 -31.47 -8.97 13.27
CA ALA A 277 -31.26 -9.56 11.94
C ALA A 277 -32.52 -9.51 11.07
N GLU A 278 -33.70 -9.83 11.62
CA GLU A 278 -34.97 -9.78 10.89
C GLU A 278 -35.36 -8.35 10.52
N LYS A 279 -35.14 -7.36 11.41
CA LYS A 279 -35.36 -5.93 11.10
C LYS A 279 -34.42 -5.46 9.99
N PHE A 280 -33.14 -5.83 10.04
CA PHE A 280 -32.18 -5.51 8.99
C PHE A 280 -32.65 -6.03 7.62
N LEU A 281 -33.00 -7.32 7.53
CA LEU A 281 -33.48 -7.92 6.28
C LEU A 281 -34.81 -7.32 5.81
N ALA A 282 -35.73 -7.01 6.74
CA ALA A 282 -37.00 -6.36 6.43
C ALA A 282 -36.81 -4.92 5.92
N SER A 283 -35.87 -4.15 6.48
CA SER A 283 -35.53 -2.80 6.01
C SER A 283 -34.97 -2.80 4.59
N LEU A 284 -34.40 -3.91 4.15
CA LEU A 284 -33.94 -4.12 2.77
C LEU A 284 -35.03 -4.74 1.85
N GLY A 285 -36.19 -5.11 2.40
CA GLY A 285 -37.25 -5.78 1.63
C GLY A 285 -36.89 -7.20 1.16
N ILE A 286 -35.89 -7.83 1.79
CA ILE A 286 -35.35 -9.12 1.36
C ILE A 286 -36.16 -10.26 1.97
N ARG A 287 -36.57 -11.21 1.12
CA ARG A 287 -37.16 -12.49 1.56
C ARG A 287 -36.03 -13.47 1.89
N TYR A 288 -36.12 -14.10 3.06
CA TYR A 288 -35.14 -15.04 3.57
C TYR A 288 -35.82 -16.28 4.17
N SER A 289 -35.06 -17.35 4.35
CA SER A 289 -35.41 -18.48 5.20
C SER A 289 -34.31 -18.71 6.25
N LEU A 290 -34.69 -19.37 7.34
CA LEU A 290 -33.79 -19.67 8.46
C LEU A 290 -33.63 -21.18 8.61
N ARG A 291 -32.40 -21.62 8.90
CA ARG A 291 -32.09 -23.00 9.28
C ARG A 291 -31.31 -22.98 10.59
N MET A 292 -31.50 -23.98 11.45
CA MET A 292 -30.65 -24.14 12.63
C MET A 292 -29.19 -24.26 12.20
N LEU A 293 -28.30 -23.56 12.91
CA LEU A 293 -26.87 -23.59 12.68
C LEU A 293 -26.19 -24.34 13.82
N GLU A 294 -25.42 -25.37 13.48
CA GLU A 294 -24.46 -26.00 14.38
C GLU A 294 -23.09 -25.37 14.12
N HIS A 295 -22.59 -24.60 15.09
CA HIS A 295 -21.32 -23.90 14.96
C HIS A 295 -20.65 -23.77 16.33
N PRO A 296 -19.40 -24.25 16.53
CA PRO A 296 -18.77 -24.32 17.85
C PRO A 296 -18.68 -22.99 18.61
N SER A 297 -18.59 -21.87 17.89
CA SER A 297 -18.58 -20.55 18.51
C SER A 297 -19.91 -20.09 19.11
N PHE A 298 -21.00 -20.82 18.88
CA PHE A 298 -22.34 -20.48 19.34
C PHE A 298 -22.91 -21.57 20.26
N ILE A 299 -23.88 -21.22 21.08
CA ILE A 299 -24.61 -22.18 21.91
C ILE A 299 -25.45 -23.10 21.01
N ASP A 300 -25.34 -24.41 21.23
CA ASP A 300 -26.12 -25.41 20.50
C ASP A 300 -27.63 -25.12 20.56
N GLY A 301 -28.27 -25.11 19.40
CA GLY A 301 -29.70 -24.79 19.26
C GLY A 301 -30.05 -23.30 19.41
N ARG A 302 -29.07 -22.42 19.65
CA ARG A 302 -29.25 -20.95 19.77
C ARG A 302 -28.49 -20.16 18.70
N ALA A 303 -28.37 -20.75 17.51
CA ALA A 303 -27.87 -20.09 16.32
C ALA A 303 -28.69 -20.47 15.09
N CYS A 304 -28.77 -19.55 14.12
CA CYS A 304 -29.46 -19.74 12.86
C CYS A 304 -28.63 -19.25 11.69
N GLN A 305 -28.64 -20.03 10.62
CA GLN A 305 -28.15 -19.68 9.31
C GLN A 305 -29.24 -18.93 8.54
N ILE A 306 -28.86 -17.83 7.89
CA ILE A 306 -29.70 -17.05 7.00
C ILE A 306 -29.47 -17.54 5.57
N LEU A 307 -30.57 -17.86 4.88
CA LEU A 307 -30.55 -18.25 3.48
C LEU A 307 -31.36 -17.26 2.62
N ILE A 308 -30.78 -16.83 1.51
CA ILE A 308 -31.45 -16.04 0.47
C ILE A 308 -31.37 -16.82 -0.82
N LYS A 309 -32.54 -17.09 -1.44
CA LYS A 309 -32.63 -17.92 -2.67
C LYS A 309 -31.91 -19.28 -2.52
N GLY A 310 -31.90 -19.85 -1.31
CA GLY A 310 -31.22 -21.12 -1.01
C GLY A 310 -29.71 -21.02 -0.78
N LYS A 311 -29.08 -19.84 -0.93
CA LYS A 311 -27.67 -19.60 -0.63
C LYS A 311 -27.49 -19.12 0.80
N GLU A 312 -26.50 -19.67 1.49
CA GLU A 312 -26.07 -19.23 2.82
C GLU A 312 -25.36 -17.87 2.71
N VAL A 313 -25.88 -16.86 3.40
CA VAL A 313 -25.37 -15.48 3.30
C VAL A 313 -24.87 -14.90 4.62
N GLY A 314 -25.26 -15.49 5.74
CA GLY A 314 -24.92 -14.99 7.07
C GLY A 314 -25.57 -15.81 8.16
N TYR A 315 -25.30 -15.47 9.41
CA TYR A 315 -25.79 -16.19 10.58
C TYR A 315 -25.99 -15.25 11.76
N PHE A 316 -26.77 -15.69 12.74
CA PHE A 316 -26.87 -15.01 14.04
C PHE A 316 -27.08 -16.01 15.17
N GLY A 317 -26.70 -15.64 16.39
CA GLY A 317 -26.88 -16.49 17.56
C GLY A 317 -26.28 -15.95 18.84
N GLU A 318 -26.40 -16.74 19.91
CA GLU A 318 -25.73 -16.52 21.20
C GLU A 318 -24.35 -17.17 21.20
N ILE A 319 -23.32 -16.41 21.60
CA ILE A 319 -21.93 -16.89 21.64
C ILE A 319 -21.77 -17.95 22.75
N HIS A 320 -21.04 -19.02 22.43
CA HIS A 320 -20.79 -20.13 23.36
C HIS A 320 -20.02 -19.65 24.61
N PRO A 321 -20.38 -20.07 25.84
CA PRO A 321 -19.69 -19.67 27.07
C PRO A 321 -18.18 -19.88 27.03
N LYS A 322 -17.73 -20.97 26.39
CA LYS A 322 -16.30 -21.25 26.21
C LYS A 322 -15.56 -20.17 25.42
N VAL A 323 -16.19 -19.64 24.37
CA VAL A 323 -15.64 -18.52 23.60
C VAL A 323 -15.58 -17.27 24.48
N LEU A 324 -16.62 -17.00 25.27
CA LEU A 324 -16.61 -15.87 26.22
C LEU A 324 -15.46 -15.97 27.23
N GLU A 325 -15.21 -17.16 27.79
CA GLU A 325 -14.06 -17.43 28.65
C GLU A 325 -12.72 -17.16 27.94
N ASN A 326 -12.54 -17.68 26.73
CA ASN A 326 -11.30 -17.49 25.94
C ASN A 326 -11.01 -16.01 25.66
N TRP A 327 -12.07 -15.19 25.53
CA TRP A 327 -11.99 -13.75 25.36
C TRP A 327 -12.13 -12.96 26.66
N ASN A 328 -12.18 -13.63 27.81
CA ASN A 328 -12.25 -13.01 29.14
C ASN A 328 -13.45 -12.06 29.32
N LEU A 329 -14.61 -12.49 28.79
CA LEU A 329 -15.90 -11.78 28.83
C LEU A 329 -16.85 -12.44 29.83
N GLU A 330 -17.42 -11.61 30.71
CA GLU A 330 -18.35 -12.08 31.77
C GLU A 330 -19.81 -11.95 31.37
N MET A 331 -20.13 -11.00 30.49
CA MET A 331 -21.49 -10.78 30.01
C MET A 331 -21.79 -11.65 28.79
N PRO A 332 -23.03 -12.13 28.64
CA PRO A 332 -23.48 -12.76 27.41
C PRO A 332 -23.23 -11.87 26.19
N VAL A 333 -22.89 -12.49 25.06
CA VAL A 333 -22.73 -11.82 23.78
C VAL A 333 -23.61 -12.51 22.75
N ILE A 334 -24.34 -11.70 21.98
CA ILE A 334 -25.11 -12.15 20.84
C ILE A 334 -24.57 -11.47 19.59
N ALA A 335 -24.54 -12.22 18.48
CA ALA A 335 -23.86 -11.78 17.28
C ALA A 335 -24.63 -12.10 16.01
N PHE A 336 -24.45 -11.26 15.00
CA PHE A 336 -25.00 -11.39 13.66
C PHE A 336 -23.91 -11.02 12.65
N GLU A 337 -23.67 -11.84 11.63
CA GLU A 337 -22.76 -11.51 10.53
C GLU A 337 -23.41 -11.90 9.20
N ILE A 338 -23.31 -11.03 8.18
CA ILE A 338 -23.86 -11.28 6.84
C ILE A 338 -22.97 -10.67 5.76
N GLU A 339 -22.83 -11.38 4.64
CA GLU A 339 -22.20 -10.87 3.41
C GLU A 339 -23.11 -9.89 2.68
N LEU A 340 -22.58 -8.72 2.30
CA LEU A 340 -23.34 -7.64 1.68
C LEU A 340 -23.45 -7.76 0.16
N GLU A 341 -22.44 -8.31 -0.51
CA GLU A 341 -22.42 -8.47 -1.96
C GLU A 341 -23.61 -9.29 -2.47
N ASN A 342 -24.00 -10.34 -1.75
CA ASN A 342 -25.16 -11.17 -2.11
C ASN A 342 -26.52 -10.49 -1.85
N LEU A 343 -26.53 -9.31 -1.23
CA LEU A 343 -27.74 -8.53 -0.94
C LEU A 343 -27.96 -7.40 -1.95
N LEU A 344 -26.93 -7.02 -2.72
CA LEU A 344 -27.07 -6.13 -3.85
C LEU A 344 -27.77 -6.86 -4.99
N SER A 345 -28.95 -6.37 -5.36
CA SER A 345 -29.76 -6.86 -6.49
C SER A 345 -30.03 -5.77 -7.50
#